data_AF-A0A318KDD2-F1
#
_entry.id   AF-A0A318KDD2-F1
#
_cell.length_a   1.000
_cell.length_b   1.000
_cell.length_c   1.000
_cell.angle_alpha   90.00
_cell.angle_beta   90.00
_cell.angle_gamma   90.00
#
_symmetry.space_group_name_H-M   'P 1'
#
loop_
_entity.id
_entity.type
_entity.pdbx_description
1 polymer ?
#
loop_
_entity_poly.entity_id
_entity_poly.type
_entity_poly.pdbx_seq_one_letter_code
_entity_poly.pdbx_strand_id
1 'polypeptide(L)'
;MLYLAFTTHRMLGVFNAKAHSMHYPILMPEQLPAMLRSLRQRAGLTQAQLAERLGISQQSYARLEARPAATSVARLSKLLRVLNAELVIHTRDDQPTAVSDEAW
;
A
#
# COMPACT_ATOMS: atom_id res chain seq x y z
N MET A 1 -23.86 28.19 -47.23
CA MET A 1 -23.16 26.98 -47.73
C MET A 1 -22.04 26.69 -46.72
N LEU A 2 -22.25 25.79 -45.74
CA LEU A 2 -22.04 24.32 -45.80
C LEU A 2 -20.53 24.03 -45.98
N TYR A 3 -19.76 23.44 -45.06
CA TYR A 3 -19.90 22.08 -44.50
C TYR A 3 -19.12 21.88 -43.16
N LEU A 4 -19.82 21.23 -42.22
CA LEU A 4 -19.47 20.25 -41.18
C LEU A 4 -18.14 20.25 -40.39
N ALA A 5 -18.34 20.10 -39.07
CA ALA A 5 -17.43 19.60 -38.07
C ALA A 5 -16.94 18.16 -38.37
N PHE A 6 -15.63 17.95 -38.24
CA PHE A 6 -15.04 16.61 -38.18
C PHE A 6 -15.09 16.08 -36.73
N THR A 7 -16.14 15.34 -36.44
CA THR A 7 -16.20 14.40 -35.33
C THR A 7 -15.52 13.09 -35.77
N THR A 8 -14.50 12.66 -35.00
CA THR A 8 -14.13 11.29 -34.60
C THR A 8 -12.61 11.09 -34.60
N HIS A 9 -12.00 11.06 -33.41
CA HIS A 9 -10.98 10.06 -33.07
C HIS A 9 -11.17 9.68 -31.59
N ARG A 10 -12.12 8.79 -31.38
CA ARG A 10 -12.27 8.00 -30.15
C ARG A 10 -11.34 6.80 -30.29
N MET A 11 -10.34 6.64 -29.42
CA MET A 11 -10.06 5.40 -28.69
C MET A 11 -8.76 5.46 -27.89
N LEU A 12 -8.90 5.19 -26.59
CA LEU A 12 -7.96 4.54 -25.67
C LEU A 12 -6.47 4.55 -26.07
N GLY A 13 -5.73 5.51 -25.54
CA GLY A 13 -4.32 5.32 -25.18
C GLY A 13 -4.26 4.66 -23.81
N VAL A 14 -3.87 3.39 -23.80
CA VAL A 14 -3.72 2.49 -22.66
C VAL A 14 -2.99 3.15 -21.47
N PHE A 15 -3.59 3.03 -20.29
CA PHE A 15 -2.95 3.20 -18.99
C PHE A 15 -1.65 2.41 -18.93
N ASN A 16 -0.48 3.05 -18.97
CA ASN A 16 0.72 2.44 -18.38
C ASN A 16 1.84 3.45 -18.12
N ALA A 17 1.63 4.36 -17.17
CA ALA A 17 2.73 4.63 -16.26
C ALA A 17 2.55 3.61 -15.13
N LYS A 18 3.35 2.55 -15.11
CA LYS A 18 3.57 1.74 -13.92
C LYS A 18 3.88 2.73 -12.80
N ALA A 19 2.87 3.12 -12.01
CA ALA A 19 3.12 3.78 -10.75
C ALA A 19 4.10 2.85 -10.04
N HIS A 20 5.25 3.35 -9.61
CA HIS A 20 6.17 2.57 -8.80
C HIS A 20 5.47 2.29 -7.47
N SER A 21 4.59 1.30 -7.47
CA SER A 21 3.97 0.75 -6.28
C SER A 21 5.10 0.10 -5.51
N MET A 22 5.59 0.83 -4.50
CA MET A 22 6.63 0.34 -3.61
C MET A 22 6.02 -0.75 -2.74
N HIS A 23 6.11 -1.99 -3.22
CA HIS A 23 5.76 -3.18 -2.47
C HIS A 23 6.93 -3.50 -1.54
N TYR A 24 6.67 -3.59 -0.25
CA TYR A 24 7.66 -4.02 0.73
C TYR A 24 7.32 -5.44 1.16
N PRO A 25 7.94 -6.47 0.58
CA PRO A 25 7.65 -7.84 0.96
C PRO A 25 8.04 -8.06 2.42
N ILE A 26 7.11 -8.59 3.19
CA ILE A 26 7.34 -9.06 4.55
C ILE A 26 7.54 -10.57 4.45
N LEU A 27 8.79 -11.00 4.57
CA LEU A 27 9.19 -12.40 4.52
C LEU A 27 9.14 -13.04 5.90
N MET A 28 9.37 -12.25 6.95
CA MET A 28 9.45 -12.69 8.34
C MET A 28 8.67 -11.74 9.26
N PRO A 29 7.94 -12.24 10.28
CA PRO A 29 7.15 -11.41 11.20
C PRO A 29 7.96 -10.31 11.90
N GLU A 30 9.25 -10.53 12.13
CA GLU A 30 10.18 -9.62 12.79
C GLU A 30 10.42 -8.33 11.99
N GLN A 31 10.05 -8.31 10.70
CA GLN A 31 10.13 -7.12 9.85
C GLN A 31 8.95 -6.16 10.05
N LEU A 32 7.82 -6.65 10.59
CA LEU A 32 6.61 -5.84 10.81
C LEU A 32 6.86 -4.59 11.68
N PRO A 33 7.56 -4.64 12.83
CA PRO A 33 7.81 -3.44 13.66
C PRO A 33 8.46 -2.31 12.87
N ALA A 34 9.53 -2.60 12.13
CA ALA A 34 10.25 -1.62 11.34
C ALA A 34 9.38 -1.05 10.20
N MET A 35 8.58 -1.92 9.56
CA MET A 35 7.64 -1.52 8.51
C MET A 35 6.56 -0.57 9.02
N LEU A 36 5.91 -0.91 10.13
CA LEU A 36 4.86 -0.08 10.73
C LEU A 36 5.41 1.28 11.19
N ARG A 37 6.63 1.29 11.76
CA ARG A 37 7.31 2.53 12.13
C ARG A 37 7.60 3.41 10.92
N SER A 38 8.09 2.83 9.84
CA SER A 38 8.36 3.55 8.59
C SER A 38 7.08 4.12 7.98
N LEU A 39 6.00 3.34 7.92
CA LEU A 39 4.69 3.83 7.47
C LEU A 39 4.19 5.00 8.30
N ARG A 40 4.26 4.89 9.63
CA ARG A 40 3.87 5.97 10.54
C ARG A 40 4.72 7.23 10.33
N GLN A 41 6.03 7.08 10.19
CA GLN A 41 6.94 8.21 9.94
C GLN A 41 6.68 8.86 8.58
N ARG A 42 6.43 8.08 7.53
CA ARG A 42 6.04 8.60 6.21
C ARG A 42 4.71 9.35 6.24
N ALA A 43 3.79 8.93 7.09
CA ALA A 43 2.54 9.65 7.34
C ALA A 43 2.73 10.92 8.20
N GLY A 44 3.95 11.23 8.66
CA GLY A 44 4.23 12.41 9.50
C GLY A 44 3.65 12.32 10.91
N LEU A 45 3.34 11.11 11.40
CA LEU A 45 2.65 10.91 12.68
C LEU A 45 3.62 10.50 13.80
N THR A 46 3.40 11.05 14.99
CA THR A 46 3.96 10.50 16.24
C THR A 46 3.18 9.26 16.69
N GLN A 47 3.73 8.50 17.62
CA GLN A 47 2.99 7.38 18.24
C GLN A 47 1.70 7.85 18.91
N ALA A 48 1.72 9.01 19.56
CA ALA A 48 0.55 9.57 20.24
C ALA A 48 -0.55 9.95 19.24
N GLN A 49 -0.20 10.62 18.14
CA GLN A 49 -1.16 11.01 17.09
C GLN A 49 -1.80 9.80 16.40
N LEU A 50 -1.03 8.74 16.14
CA LEU A 50 -1.60 7.53 15.56
C LEU A 50 -2.48 6.77 16.56
N ALA A 51 -2.08 6.72 17.84
CA ALA A 51 -2.91 6.13 18.89
C ALA A 51 -4.25 6.86 19.04
N GLU A 52 -4.25 8.20 18.99
CA GLU A 52 -5.45 9.04 19.00
C GLU A 52 -6.38 8.70 17.82
N ARG A 53 -5.83 8.62 16.60
CA ARG A 53 -6.61 8.22 15.40
C ARG A 53 -7.19 6.81 15.50
N LEU A 54 -6.56 5.93 16.28
CA LEU A 54 -7.02 4.57 16.53
C LEU A 54 -7.96 4.46 17.73
N GLY A 55 -8.19 5.54 18.47
CA GLY A 55 -9.00 5.52 19.69
C GLY A 55 -8.39 4.67 20.82
N ILE A 56 -7.05 4.56 20.90
CA ILE A 56 -6.34 3.81 21.93
C ILE A 56 -5.29 4.66 22.63
N SER A 57 -4.78 4.22 23.78
CA SER A 57 -3.69 4.93 24.46
C SER A 57 -2.37 4.83 23.69
N GLN A 58 -1.51 5.85 23.80
CA GLN A 58 -0.16 5.85 23.23
C GLN A 58 0.64 4.61 23.67
N GLN A 59 0.55 4.23 24.95
CA GLN A 59 1.23 3.03 25.46
C GLN A 59 0.74 1.75 24.77
N SER A 60 -0.57 1.64 24.52
CA SER A 60 -1.15 0.51 23.78
C SER A 60 -0.64 0.47 22.34
N TYR A 61 -0.55 1.62 21.69
CA TYR A 61 0.02 1.73 20.34
C TYR A 61 1.52 1.38 20.34
N ALA A 62 2.31 1.90 21.28
CA ALA A 62 3.75 1.62 21.36
C ALA A 62 4.02 0.12 21.55
N ARG A 63 3.24 -0.57 22.39
CA ARG A 63 3.31 -2.03 22.54
C ARG A 63 2.94 -2.76 21.25
N LEU A 64 1.91 -2.29 20.55
CA LEU A 64 1.52 -2.84 19.25
C LEU A 64 2.62 -2.67 18.21
N GLU A 65 3.17 -1.46 18.06
CA GLU A 65 4.24 -1.16 17.10
C GLU A 65 5.50 -1.99 17.39
N ALA A 66 5.82 -2.25 18.66
CA ALA A 66 6.95 -3.08 19.06
C ALA A 66 6.71 -4.59 18.86
N ARG A 67 5.47 -5.07 18.99
CA ARG A 67 5.11 -6.52 18.92
C ARG A 67 3.86 -6.77 18.05
N PRO A 68 3.87 -6.38 16.76
CA PRO A 68 2.69 -6.46 15.89
C PRO A 68 2.31 -7.90 15.53
N ALA A 69 3.27 -8.83 15.53
CA ALA A 69 3.02 -10.25 15.26
C ALA A 69 2.10 -10.93 16.31
N ALA A 70 2.00 -10.37 17.52
CA ALA A 70 1.09 -10.85 18.56
C ALA A 70 -0.32 -10.24 18.46
N THR A 71 -0.55 -9.33 17.50
CA THR A 71 -1.85 -8.69 17.27
C THR A 71 -2.65 -9.47 16.23
N SER A 72 -3.99 -9.45 16.36
CA SER A 72 -4.85 -10.09 15.36
C SER A 72 -4.72 -9.41 14.00
N VAL A 73 -4.86 -10.19 12.92
CA VAL A 73 -4.86 -9.67 11.54
C VAL A 73 -5.94 -8.58 11.37
N ALA A 74 -7.12 -8.76 11.97
CA ALA A 74 -8.18 -7.75 11.92
C ALA A 74 -7.76 -6.38 12.51
N ARG A 75 -7.01 -6.39 13.62
CA ARG A 75 -6.49 -5.16 14.23
C ARG A 75 -5.34 -4.57 13.42
N LEU A 76 -4.47 -5.41 12.87
CA LEU A 76 -3.41 -4.98 11.95
C LEU A 76 -4.01 -4.30 10.70
N SER A 77 -5.03 -4.89 10.08
CA SER A 77 -5.70 -4.32 8.91
C SER A 77 -6.36 -2.97 9.20
N LYS A 78 -6.97 -2.78 10.38
CA LYS A 78 -7.50 -1.47 10.80
C LYS A 78 -6.39 -0.42 10.90
N LEU A 79 -5.27 -0.79 11.50
CA LEU A 79 -4.10 0.08 11.65
C LEU A 79 -3.50 0.47 10.30
N LEU A 80 -3.36 -0.48 9.37
CA LEU A 80 -2.86 -0.21 8.03
C LEU A 80 -3.77 0.77 7.27
N ARG A 81 -5.09 0.64 7.38
CA ARG A 81 -6.05 1.59 6.77
C ARG A 81 -5.87 3.03 7.28
N VAL A 82 -5.63 3.21 8.57
CA VAL A 82 -5.35 4.55 9.14
C VAL A 82 -4.05 5.14 8.59
N LEU A 83 -3.09 4.28 8.22
CA LEU A 83 -1.83 4.63 7.59
C LEU A 83 -1.90 4.72 6.05
N ASN A 84 -3.09 4.66 5.46
CA ASN A 84 -3.30 4.60 4.00
C ASN A 84 -2.50 3.45 3.34
N ALA A 85 -2.48 2.29 3.98
CA ALA A 85 -1.82 1.07 3.54
C ALA A 85 -2.78 -0.12 3.63
N GLU A 86 -2.42 -1.22 2.97
CA GLU A 86 -3.18 -2.47 2.96
C GLU A 86 -2.29 -3.70 3.11
N LEU A 87 -2.89 -4.82 3.50
CA LEU A 87 -2.22 -6.13 3.55
C LEU A 87 -2.60 -6.90 2.29
N VAL A 88 -1.61 -7.28 1.49
CA VAL A 88 -1.79 -8.06 0.26
C VAL A 88 -1.10 -9.42 0.44
N ILE A 89 -1.75 -10.47 -0.04
CA ILE A 89 -1.20 -11.82 -0.09
C ILE A 89 -0.89 -12.13 -1.55
N HIS A 90 0.36 -12.46 -1.84
CA HIS A 90 0.81 -12.92 -3.15
C HIS A 90 1.18 -14.39 -3.06
N THR A 91 0.82 -15.16 -4.09
CA THR A 91 1.38 -16.49 -4.28
C THR A 91 2.81 -16.37 -4.81
N ARG A 92 3.63 -17.42 -4.66
CA ARG A 92 4.98 -17.43 -5.25
C ARG A 92 4.95 -17.35 -6.78
N ASP A 93 3.82 -17.73 -7.37
CA ASP A 93 3.60 -17.75 -8.81
C ASP A 93 3.06 -16.40 -9.34
N ASP A 94 2.64 -15.48 -8.47
CA ASP A 94 2.23 -14.10 -8.82
C ASP A 94 3.40 -13.18 -9.18
N GLN A 95 4.60 -13.73 -9.46
CA GLN A 95 5.64 -12.92 -10.06
C GLN A 95 5.13 -12.47 -11.43
N PRO A 96 5.02 -11.15 -11.69
CA PRO A 96 4.65 -10.69 -13.01
C PRO A 96 5.72 -11.26 -13.94
N THR A 97 5.33 -12.22 -14.78
CA THR A 97 6.16 -12.70 -15.85
C THR A 97 6.60 -11.44 -16.56
N ALA A 98 7.90 -11.13 -16.50
CA ALA A 98 8.45 -10.11 -17.36
C ALA A 98 8.27 -10.70 -18.75
N VAL A 99 7.10 -10.45 -19.35
CA VAL A 99 6.90 -10.60 -20.77
C VAL A 99 7.85 -9.56 -21.32
N SER A 100 9.07 -10.01 -21.62
CA SER A 100 10.00 -9.25 -22.41
C SER A 100 9.26 -9.05 -23.73
N ASP A 101 8.90 -7.81 -24.02
CA ASP A 101 8.54 -7.33 -25.35
C ASP A 101 9.77 -7.40 -26.27
N GLU A 102 10.42 -8.56 -26.31
CA GLU A 102 11.50 -8.96 -27.22
C GLU A 102 10.85 -9.87 -28.27
N ALA A 103 9.76 -9.38 -28.87
CA ALA A 103 9.26 -9.89 -30.14
C ALA A 103 9.85 -8.99 -31.22
N TRP A 104 10.92 -9.47 -31.86
CA TRP A 104 11.48 -8.91 -33.09
C TRP A 104 10.45 -8.96 -34.23
#